data_AF-A0A523PDT2-F1
#
_entry.id   AF-A0A523PDT2-F1
#
_cell.length_a   1.000
_cell.length_b   1.000
_cell.length_c   1.000
_cell.angle_alpha   90.00
_cell.angle_beta   90.00
_cell.angle_gamma   90.00
#
_symmetry.space_group_name_H-M   'P 1'
#
loop_
_entity.id
_entity.type
_entity.pdbx_description
1 polymer ?
#
loop_
_entity_poly.entity_id
_entity_poly.type
_entity_poly.pdbx_seq_one_letter_code
_entity_poly.pdbx_strand_id
1 'polypeptide(L)'
;MAYQPRTIALLCELFHPPLGPDPRPIQKLHNQMFESGEPAYSSFAVTPAGPVLSNPVTQPGAASQVAFLPDRFQFREEMGGLTHESFSQRVLKVAENVAKERAIQVFTGQQVTLRSLINPRTYKDTRTFLKEAMFGFGEELEALGREPQLFGLRLVFAPANEKNNAYALRIESYNNDPRSLYIEVQGTFGPTLAARGFEVIAERVIETYGFLTERALPFVARFDTRQEA
;
A
#
# COMPACT_ATOMS: atom_id res chain seq x y z
N MET A 1 -14.56 17.08 -9.07
CA MET A 1 -13.78 17.75 -8.00
C MET A 1 -12.96 16.69 -7.28
N ALA A 2 -11.68 16.94 -6.96
CA ALA A 2 -10.78 15.91 -6.40
C ALA A 2 -10.88 15.82 -4.87
N TYR A 3 -10.93 14.60 -4.32
CA TYR A 3 -10.69 14.36 -2.90
C TYR A 3 -9.20 14.56 -2.57
N GLN A 4 -8.91 14.96 -1.34
CA GLN A 4 -7.56 14.88 -0.79
C GLN A 4 -7.49 13.64 0.11
N PRO A 5 -6.80 12.56 -0.32
CA PRO A 5 -6.70 11.36 0.48
C PRO A 5 -5.75 11.55 1.65
N ARG A 6 -6.15 11.07 2.83
CA ARG A 6 -5.24 10.85 3.95
C ARG A 6 -4.69 9.44 3.86
N THR A 7 -3.46 9.29 3.39
CA THR A 7 -2.76 8.00 3.38
C THR A 7 -2.53 7.52 4.80
N ILE A 8 -2.92 6.27 5.07
CA ILE A 8 -2.76 5.60 6.37
C ILE A 8 -1.87 4.36 6.30
N ALA A 9 -1.57 3.86 5.10
CA ALA A 9 -0.55 2.84 4.93
C ALA A 9 0.09 2.88 3.54
N LEU A 10 1.41 2.68 3.52
CA LEU A 10 2.24 2.44 2.35
C LEU A 10 2.95 1.11 2.56
N LEU A 11 2.59 0.11 1.78
CA LEU A 11 3.16 -1.23 1.86
C LEU A 11 3.78 -1.58 0.51
N CYS A 12 4.93 -2.26 0.54
CA CYS A 12 5.54 -2.79 -0.67
C CYS A 12 6.15 -4.16 -0.37
N GLU A 13 5.90 -5.13 -1.24
CA GLU A 13 6.54 -6.44 -1.20
C GLU A 13 7.33 -6.66 -2.49
N LEU A 14 8.61 -6.99 -2.34
CA LEU A 14 9.51 -7.34 -3.45
C LEU A 14 9.83 -8.82 -3.35
N PHE A 15 9.26 -9.62 -4.25
CA PHE A 15 9.44 -11.06 -4.27
C PHE A 15 10.74 -11.40 -4.99
N HIS A 16 11.49 -12.35 -4.47
CA HIS A 16 12.71 -12.84 -5.10
C HIS A 16 12.77 -14.38 -4.95
N PRO A 17 13.61 -15.09 -5.73
CA PRO A 17 13.83 -16.52 -5.51
C PRO A 17 14.22 -16.79 -4.05
N PRO A 18 13.74 -17.87 -3.41
CA PRO A 18 14.03 -18.12 -2.00
C PRO A 18 15.52 -18.16 -1.69
N LEU A 19 15.93 -17.48 -0.63
CA LEU A 19 17.29 -17.44 -0.12
C LEU A 19 17.30 -17.88 1.35
N GLY A 20 18.39 -18.53 1.77
CA GLY A 20 18.59 -18.88 3.17
C GLY A 20 18.64 -17.63 4.06
N PRO A 21 18.17 -17.71 5.32
CA PRO A 21 18.23 -16.59 6.24
C PRO A 21 19.70 -16.27 6.57
N ASP A 22 20.19 -15.12 6.10
CA ASP A 22 21.50 -14.58 6.48
C ASP A 22 21.34 -13.13 6.96
N PRO A 23 21.57 -12.85 8.26
CA PRO A 23 21.47 -11.50 8.81
C PRO A 23 22.66 -10.60 8.46
N ARG A 24 23.82 -11.16 8.11
CA ARG A 24 25.07 -10.39 7.96
C ARG A 24 24.99 -9.33 6.86
N PRO A 25 24.46 -9.62 5.64
CA PRO A 25 24.24 -8.60 4.61
C PRO A 25 23.36 -7.45 5.09
N ILE A 26 22.31 -7.75 5.86
CA ILE A 26 21.35 -6.75 6.33
C ILE A 26 21.95 -5.89 7.45
N GLN A 27 22.69 -6.51 8.37
CA GLN A 27 23.40 -5.78 9.41
C GLN A 27 24.46 -4.84 8.82
N LYS A 28 25.21 -5.29 7.81
CA LYS A 28 26.17 -4.45 7.08
C LYS A 28 25.48 -3.25 6.43
N LEU A 29 24.35 -3.47 5.77
CA LEU A 29 23.55 -2.38 5.19
C LEU A 29 23.08 -1.39 6.27
N HIS A 30 22.57 -1.88 7.39
CA HIS A 30 22.15 -1.04 8.50
C HIS A 30 23.29 -0.15 9.00
N ASN A 31 24.48 -0.72 9.22
CA ASN A 31 25.65 0.04 9.67
C ASN A 31 26.06 1.12 8.64
N GLN A 32 26.08 0.78 7.34
CA GLN A 32 26.37 1.74 6.28
C GLN A 32 25.36 2.91 6.24
N MET A 33 24.08 2.62 6.43
CA MET A 33 23.04 3.65 6.49
C MET A 33 23.23 4.58 7.70
N PHE A 34 23.63 4.04 8.85
CA PHE A 34 23.96 4.83 10.04
C PHE A 34 25.20 5.70 9.86
N GLU A 35 26.27 5.15 9.27
CA GLU A 35 27.51 5.88 8.99
C GLU A 35 27.30 7.05 8.02
N SER A 36 26.31 6.93 7.11
CA SER A 36 25.95 8.02 6.18
C SER A 36 25.21 9.19 6.83
N GLY A 37 24.83 9.09 8.11
CA GLY A 37 24.18 10.16 8.88
C GLY A 37 22.65 10.24 8.72
N GLU A 38 22.07 9.56 7.72
CA GLU A 38 20.63 9.57 7.44
C GLU A 38 20.08 8.13 7.29
N PRO A 39 20.00 7.36 8.39
CA PRO A 39 19.51 5.99 8.31
C PRO A 39 18.00 5.97 8.02
N ALA A 40 17.58 5.15 7.05
CA ALA A 40 16.17 4.93 6.77
C ALA A 40 15.44 4.22 7.92
N TYR A 41 16.18 3.43 8.70
CA TYR A 41 15.71 2.67 9.85
C TYR A 41 16.73 2.74 10.98
N SER A 42 16.28 3.05 12.20
CA SER A 42 17.15 3.26 13.35
C SER A 42 17.46 2.00 14.17
N SER A 43 16.85 0.87 13.86
CA SER A 43 16.97 -0.35 14.65
C SER A 43 17.10 -1.58 13.75
N PHE A 44 17.85 -2.56 14.25
CA PHE A 44 18.06 -3.87 13.63
C PHE A 44 17.73 -4.97 14.63
N ALA A 45 16.93 -5.94 14.20
CA ALA A 45 16.62 -7.13 14.98
C ALA A 45 16.68 -8.39 14.10
N VAL A 46 17.08 -9.50 14.69
CA VAL A 46 17.00 -10.82 14.05
C VAL A 46 15.80 -11.56 14.64
N THR A 47 14.88 -11.97 13.78
CA THR A 47 13.69 -12.75 14.17
C THR A 47 13.78 -14.16 13.60
N PRO A 48 12.96 -15.12 14.06
CA PRO A 48 12.90 -16.46 13.46
C PRO A 48 12.55 -16.44 11.96
N ALA A 49 11.81 -15.44 11.49
CA ALA A 49 11.42 -15.29 10.09
C ALA A 49 12.51 -14.62 9.23
N GLY A 50 13.46 -13.92 9.86
CA GLY A 50 14.52 -13.19 9.18
C GLY A 50 14.87 -11.87 9.86
N PRO A 51 15.86 -11.15 9.32
CA PRO A 51 16.25 -9.82 9.80
C PRO A 51 15.13 -8.79 9.57
N VAL A 52 15.02 -7.84 10.48
CA VAL A 52 14.08 -6.71 10.41
C VAL A 52 14.83 -5.43 10.72
N LEU A 53 14.60 -4.40 9.90
CA LEU A 53 14.97 -3.02 10.20
C LEU A 53 13.72 -2.23 10.55
N SER A 54 13.76 -1.40 11.58
CA SER A 54 12.58 -0.65 12.03
C SER A 54 12.93 0.72 12.62
N ASN A 55 11.92 1.59 12.71
CA ASN A 55 11.95 2.82 13.48
C ASN A 55 11.01 2.71 14.70
N PRO A 56 11.29 3.43 15.80
CA PRO A 56 10.36 3.60 16.90
C PRO A 56 9.01 4.14 16.40
N VAL A 57 7.94 3.57 16.92
CA VAL A 57 6.58 4.03 16.64
C VAL A 57 6.00 4.68 17.88
N THR A 58 5.37 5.85 17.70
CA THR A 58 4.86 6.67 18.81
C THR A 58 3.36 6.52 19.04
N GLN A 59 2.66 5.78 18.18
CA GLN A 59 1.21 5.60 18.26
C GLN A 59 0.79 4.14 18.01
N PRO A 60 -0.30 3.67 18.65
CA PRO A 60 -0.83 2.32 18.42
C PRO A 60 -1.19 2.08 16.95
N GLY A 61 -0.84 0.91 16.44
CA GLY A 61 -1.11 0.52 15.05
C GLY A 61 -0.20 1.16 14.00
N ALA A 62 0.72 2.05 14.38
CA ALA A 62 1.77 2.50 13.48
C ALA A 62 2.85 1.43 13.31
N ALA A 63 3.46 1.41 12.13
CA ALA A 63 4.59 0.56 11.80
C ALA A 63 5.52 1.33 10.87
N SER A 64 6.84 1.19 11.04
CA SER A 64 7.84 1.68 10.11
C SER A 64 8.97 0.67 10.09
N GLN A 65 8.93 -0.26 9.14
CA GLN A 65 9.86 -1.37 9.10
C GLN A 65 10.03 -1.97 7.70
N VAL A 66 11.14 -2.66 7.51
CA VAL A 66 11.34 -3.61 6.42
C VAL A 66 11.80 -4.95 6.99
N ALA A 67 11.08 -6.02 6.63
CA ALA A 67 11.43 -7.40 6.96
C ALA A 67 12.06 -8.09 5.75
N PHE A 68 13.15 -8.82 5.98
CA PHE A 68 13.88 -9.58 4.98
C PHE A 68 13.56 -11.06 5.14
N LEU A 69 12.48 -11.50 4.49
CA LEU A 69 11.98 -12.86 4.56
C LEU A 69 12.72 -13.76 3.56
N PRO A 70 12.53 -15.09 3.63
CA PRO A 70 13.21 -16.04 2.74
C PRO A 70 12.91 -15.80 1.26
N ASP A 71 11.70 -15.33 0.93
CA ASP A 71 11.19 -15.21 -0.45
C ASP A 71 10.82 -13.77 -0.86
N ARG A 72 10.91 -12.80 0.07
CA ARG A 72 10.58 -11.40 -0.22
C ARG A 72 11.15 -10.41 0.77
N PHE A 73 11.19 -9.15 0.35
CA PHE A 73 11.31 -8.01 1.25
C PHE A 73 9.92 -7.44 1.47
N GLN A 74 9.56 -7.19 2.73
CA GLN A 74 8.25 -6.63 3.09
C GLN A 74 8.46 -5.29 3.81
N PHE A 75 8.15 -4.21 3.09
CA PHE A 75 8.15 -2.84 3.59
C PHE A 75 6.78 -2.48 4.13
N ARG A 76 6.74 -1.89 5.33
CA ARG A 76 5.53 -1.44 6.00
C ARG A 76 5.73 -0.08 6.62
N GLU A 77 5.00 0.90 6.12
CA GLU A 77 4.86 2.22 6.72
C GLU A 77 3.36 2.46 6.98
N GLU A 78 2.91 2.25 8.21
CA GLU A 78 1.52 2.37 8.64
C GLU A 78 1.37 3.53 9.63
N MET A 79 0.33 4.34 9.44
CA MET A 79 0.05 5.54 10.20
C MET A 79 1.28 6.47 10.32
N GLY A 80 2.17 6.46 9.32
CA GLY A 80 3.36 7.30 9.27
C GLY A 80 3.11 8.62 8.54
N GLY A 81 4.07 9.54 8.63
CA GLY A 81 4.09 10.80 7.87
C GLY A 81 4.83 10.73 6.54
N LEU A 82 5.22 9.54 6.10
CA LEU A 82 6.06 9.37 4.91
C LEU A 82 5.24 9.65 3.64
N THR A 83 5.80 10.47 2.74
CA THR A 83 5.18 10.69 1.43
C THR A 83 5.38 9.49 0.50
N HIS A 84 4.56 9.36 -0.54
CA HIS A 84 4.68 8.30 -1.54
C HIS A 84 6.04 8.34 -2.24
N GLU A 85 6.57 9.54 -2.49
CA GLU A 85 7.88 9.79 -3.09
C GLU A 85 8.99 9.33 -2.15
N SER A 86 8.96 9.77 -0.89
CA SER A 86 9.96 9.37 0.12
C SER A 86 9.94 7.86 0.36
N PHE A 87 8.75 7.25 0.37
CA PHE A 87 8.59 5.80 0.47
C PHE A 87 9.18 5.08 -0.75
N SER A 88 8.85 5.53 -1.97
CA SER A 88 9.37 4.91 -3.21
C SER A 88 10.89 4.91 -3.27
N GLN A 89 11.52 6.02 -2.88
CA GLN A 89 12.97 6.15 -2.82
C GLN A 89 13.59 5.26 -1.74
N ARG A 90 12.94 5.14 -0.58
CA ARG A 90 13.37 4.22 0.48
C ARG A 90 13.32 2.77 0.01
N VAL A 91 12.24 2.35 -0.63
CA VAL A 91 12.10 1.00 -1.19
C VAL A 91 13.22 0.73 -2.21
N LEU A 92 13.45 1.66 -3.15
CA LEU A 92 14.51 1.53 -4.15
C LEU A 92 15.90 1.40 -3.52
N LYS A 93 16.29 2.34 -2.65
CA LYS A 93 17.61 2.36 -2.01
C LYS A 93 17.88 1.07 -1.22
N VAL A 94 16.89 0.59 -0.47
CA VAL A 94 17.04 -0.67 0.29
C VAL A 94 17.11 -1.86 -0.67
N ALA A 95 16.24 -1.92 -1.67
CA ALA A 95 16.22 -3.01 -2.66
C ALA A 95 17.55 -3.14 -3.39
N GLU A 96 18.11 -2.04 -3.90
CA GLU A 96 19.41 -1.99 -4.60
C GLU A 96 20.54 -2.54 -3.74
N ASN A 97 20.66 -2.02 -2.51
CA ASN A 97 21.76 -2.40 -1.63
C ASN A 97 21.66 -3.87 -1.19
N VAL A 98 20.46 -4.34 -0.82
CA VAL A 98 20.29 -5.74 -0.39
C VAL A 98 20.41 -6.68 -1.58
N ALA A 99 19.89 -6.33 -2.75
CA ALA A 99 20.05 -7.14 -3.94
C ALA A 99 21.52 -7.33 -4.31
N LYS A 100 22.33 -6.27 -4.19
CA LYS A 100 23.78 -6.33 -4.39
C LYS A 100 24.46 -7.24 -3.35
N GLU A 101 24.21 -7.02 -2.06
CA GLU A 101 24.86 -7.79 -0.99
C GLU A 101 24.42 -9.27 -0.94
N ARG A 102 23.22 -9.58 -1.43
CA ARG A 102 22.67 -10.95 -1.50
C ARG A 102 22.72 -11.57 -2.89
N ALA A 103 23.35 -10.91 -3.86
CA ALA A 103 23.43 -11.34 -5.26
C ALA A 103 22.08 -11.66 -5.93
N ILE A 104 21.01 -10.96 -5.55
CA ILE A 104 19.67 -11.13 -6.16
C ILE A 104 19.70 -10.57 -7.57
N GLN A 105 19.49 -11.45 -8.55
CA GLN A 105 19.51 -11.08 -9.98
C GLN A 105 18.13 -10.65 -10.50
N VAL A 106 17.06 -11.01 -9.78
CA VAL A 106 15.68 -10.75 -10.21
C VAL A 106 14.78 -10.62 -8.98
N PHE A 107 13.93 -9.60 -9.01
CA PHE A 107 12.69 -9.62 -8.26
C PHE A 107 11.62 -10.24 -9.14
N THR A 108 11.04 -11.36 -8.73
CA THR A 108 10.06 -12.13 -9.51
C THR A 108 8.70 -11.44 -9.62
N GLY A 109 8.43 -10.51 -8.71
CA GLY A 109 7.26 -9.66 -8.74
C GLY A 109 7.34 -8.56 -7.69
N GLN A 110 6.42 -7.61 -7.80
CA GLN A 110 6.25 -6.54 -6.83
C GLN A 110 4.77 -6.35 -6.54
N GLN A 111 4.43 -6.18 -5.26
CA GLN A 111 3.12 -5.73 -4.84
C GLN A 111 3.26 -4.41 -4.09
N VAL A 112 2.45 -3.42 -4.45
CA VAL A 112 2.37 -2.14 -3.77
C VAL A 112 0.94 -1.97 -3.27
N THR A 113 0.76 -1.78 -1.97
CA THR A 113 -0.55 -1.56 -1.36
C THR A 113 -0.59 -0.19 -0.70
N LEU A 114 -1.53 0.63 -1.13
CA LEU A 114 -1.78 1.96 -0.59
C LEU A 114 -3.15 1.97 0.07
N ARG A 115 -3.20 2.39 1.33
CA ARG A 115 -4.46 2.55 2.07
C ARG A 115 -4.65 4.00 2.41
N SER A 116 -5.83 4.53 2.11
CA SER A 116 -6.20 5.91 2.34
C SER A 116 -7.59 6.03 2.92
N LEU A 117 -7.81 7.12 3.64
CA LEU A 117 -9.12 7.55 4.11
C LEU A 117 -9.51 8.83 3.37
N ILE A 118 -10.74 8.90 2.89
CA ILE A 118 -11.36 10.13 2.39
C ILE A 118 -12.67 10.40 3.13
N ASN A 119 -13.11 11.65 3.11
CA ASN A 119 -14.43 12.03 3.64
C ASN A 119 -15.34 12.43 2.46
N PRO A 120 -16.39 11.64 2.13
CA PRO A 120 -17.41 12.06 1.16
C PRO A 120 -18.01 13.41 1.54
N ARG A 121 -18.33 14.32 0.64
CA ARG A 121 -18.69 15.70 0.97
C ARG A 121 -20.15 15.85 1.34
N THR A 122 -21.04 15.12 0.66
CA THR A 122 -22.49 15.27 0.84
C THR A 122 -23.03 14.37 1.95
N TYR A 123 -22.35 13.26 2.24
CA TYR A 123 -22.76 12.30 3.26
C TYR A 123 -21.95 12.42 4.55
N LYS A 124 -22.63 12.34 5.69
CA LYS A 124 -22.00 12.32 7.03
C LYS A 124 -21.66 10.90 7.52
N ASP A 125 -22.29 9.89 6.94
CA ASP A 125 -22.06 8.48 7.22
C ASP A 125 -21.73 7.76 5.91
N THR A 126 -20.60 7.07 5.89
CA THR A 126 -20.12 6.35 4.69
C THR A 126 -20.93 5.10 4.39
N ARG A 127 -21.62 4.53 5.37
CA ARG A 127 -22.56 3.42 5.14
C ARG A 127 -23.76 3.90 4.34
N THR A 128 -24.34 5.04 4.71
CA THR A 128 -25.41 5.72 3.95
C THR A 128 -24.93 6.07 2.54
N PHE A 129 -23.74 6.67 2.41
CA PHE A 129 -23.14 6.96 1.10
C PHE A 129 -23.05 5.72 0.20
N LEU A 130 -22.48 4.63 0.71
CA LEU A 130 -22.29 3.41 -0.08
C LEU A 130 -23.63 2.74 -0.39
N LYS A 131 -24.52 2.62 0.60
CA LYS A 131 -25.85 2.02 0.46
C LYS A 131 -26.69 2.76 -0.58
N GLU A 132 -26.90 4.06 -0.38
CA GLU A 132 -27.89 4.84 -1.14
C GLU A 132 -27.31 5.43 -2.42
N ALA A 133 -26.10 6.01 -2.36
CA ALA A 133 -25.54 6.76 -3.48
C ALA A 133 -24.76 5.87 -4.46
N MET A 134 -23.91 4.97 -3.93
CA MET A 134 -23.03 4.17 -4.76
C MET A 134 -23.69 2.87 -5.25
N PHE A 135 -24.39 2.16 -4.35
CA PHE A 135 -25.00 0.87 -4.68
C PHE A 135 -26.48 0.98 -5.04
N GLY A 136 -27.18 2.01 -4.53
CA GLY A 136 -28.61 2.21 -4.77
C GLY A 136 -29.48 1.15 -4.10
N PHE A 137 -29.05 0.60 -2.97
CA PHE A 137 -29.85 -0.33 -2.18
C PHE A 137 -30.97 0.41 -1.43
N GLY A 138 -32.21 -0.05 -1.59
CA GLY A 138 -33.38 0.43 -0.87
C GLY A 138 -33.92 -0.62 0.10
N GLU A 139 -35.20 -0.94 -0.02
CA GLU A 139 -35.92 -1.91 0.82
C GLU A 139 -35.44 -3.36 0.61
N GLU A 140 -34.66 -3.65 -0.43
CA GLU A 140 -34.16 -5.00 -0.71
C GLU A 140 -33.29 -5.56 0.43
N LEU A 141 -32.68 -4.69 1.24
CA LEU A 141 -31.89 -5.12 2.40
C LEU A 141 -32.75 -5.64 3.55
N GLU A 142 -34.06 -5.36 3.59
CA GLU A 142 -34.96 -5.89 4.60
C GLU A 142 -35.02 -7.42 4.58
N ALA A 143 -34.80 -8.04 3.41
CA ALA A 143 -34.72 -9.49 3.25
C ALA A 143 -33.60 -10.14 4.08
N LEU A 144 -32.60 -9.36 4.53
CA LEU A 144 -31.53 -9.83 5.41
C LEU A 144 -31.96 -9.91 6.89
N GLY A 145 -33.12 -9.35 7.25
CA GLY A 145 -33.67 -9.35 8.62
C GLY A 145 -32.89 -8.49 9.63
N ARG A 146 -31.86 -7.76 9.18
CA ARG A 146 -31.03 -6.85 9.99
C ARG A 146 -30.25 -5.90 9.09
N GLU A 147 -30.05 -4.67 9.53
CA GLU A 147 -29.29 -3.66 8.78
C GLU A 147 -27.79 -3.99 8.75
N PRO A 148 -27.17 -4.09 7.56
CA PRO A 148 -25.73 -4.27 7.45
C PRO A 148 -24.94 -3.14 8.12
N GLN A 149 -23.92 -3.50 8.90
CA GLN A 149 -23.07 -2.52 9.60
C GLN A 149 -21.85 -2.09 8.77
N LEU A 150 -21.65 -2.71 7.62
CA LEU A 150 -20.52 -2.46 6.72
C LEU A 150 -21.00 -2.62 5.29
N PHE A 151 -20.61 -1.67 4.45
CA PHE A 151 -20.79 -1.72 3.01
C PHE A 151 -19.43 -1.60 2.33
N GLY A 152 -19.22 -2.35 1.25
CA GLY A 152 -17.96 -2.29 0.53
C GLY A 152 -18.04 -2.90 -0.87
N LEU A 153 -17.10 -2.45 -1.70
CA LEU A 153 -16.91 -2.87 -3.08
C LEU A 153 -15.47 -3.34 -3.25
N ARG A 154 -15.29 -4.47 -3.93
CA ARG A 154 -13.98 -4.95 -4.39
C ARG A 154 -14.01 -5.13 -5.89
N LEU A 155 -13.11 -4.44 -6.59
CA LEU A 155 -12.90 -4.53 -8.02
C LEU A 155 -11.51 -5.08 -8.29
N VAL A 156 -11.40 -5.99 -9.25
CA VAL A 156 -10.12 -6.54 -9.71
C VAL A 156 -9.98 -6.25 -11.19
N PHE A 157 -8.90 -5.57 -11.54
CA PHE A 157 -8.52 -5.22 -12.90
C PHE A 157 -7.38 -6.15 -13.29
N ALA A 158 -7.72 -7.19 -14.06
CA ALA A 158 -6.75 -8.12 -14.61
C ALA A 158 -5.77 -7.38 -15.54
N PRO A 159 -4.56 -7.94 -15.79
CA PRO A 159 -3.65 -7.41 -16.79
C PRO A 159 -4.36 -7.26 -18.13
N ALA A 160 -4.23 -6.09 -18.76
CA ALA A 160 -4.88 -5.77 -20.02
C ALA A 160 -3.87 -5.19 -21.02
N ASN A 161 -3.92 -5.67 -22.27
CA ASN A 161 -3.04 -5.26 -23.37
C ASN A 161 -1.53 -5.40 -23.03
N GLU A 162 -0.66 -4.58 -23.64
CA GLU A 162 0.81 -4.57 -23.49
C GLU A 162 1.31 -4.35 -22.04
N LYS A 163 0.42 -4.01 -21.10
CA LYS A 163 0.78 -3.77 -19.70
C LYS A 163 0.48 -5.00 -18.84
N ASN A 164 1.55 -5.66 -18.37
CA ASN A 164 1.49 -6.84 -17.50
C ASN A 164 1.30 -6.50 -16.00
N ASN A 165 0.57 -5.42 -15.67
CA ASN A 165 0.22 -5.07 -14.29
C ASN A 165 -1.27 -5.26 -14.02
N ALA A 166 -1.59 -5.60 -12.78
CA ALA A 166 -2.95 -5.77 -12.30
C ALA A 166 -3.21 -4.82 -11.13
N TYR A 167 -4.47 -4.41 -10.96
CA TYR A 167 -4.91 -3.61 -9.82
C TYR A 167 -6.05 -4.29 -9.09
N ALA A 168 -6.04 -4.22 -7.76
CA ALA A 168 -7.22 -4.46 -6.94
C ALA A 168 -7.59 -3.17 -6.21
N LEU A 169 -8.87 -2.80 -6.29
CA LEU A 169 -9.43 -1.65 -5.60
C LEU A 169 -10.46 -2.15 -4.58
N ARG A 170 -10.32 -1.72 -3.33
CA ARG A 170 -11.33 -1.91 -2.28
C ARG A 170 -11.80 -0.54 -1.80
N ILE A 171 -13.12 -0.38 -1.74
CA ILE A 171 -13.79 0.81 -1.20
C ILE A 171 -14.74 0.32 -0.12
N GLU A 172 -14.68 0.87 1.09
CA GLU A 172 -15.45 0.34 2.22
C GLU A 172 -15.75 1.43 3.27
N SER A 173 -16.87 1.32 3.97
CA SER A 173 -17.13 2.12 5.17
C SER A 173 -16.10 1.82 6.26
N TYR A 174 -15.52 2.83 6.89
CA TYR A 174 -14.48 2.61 7.91
C TYR A 174 -15.08 2.44 9.31
N ASN A 175 -14.96 1.24 9.89
CA ASN A 175 -15.60 0.92 11.17
C ASN A 175 -15.20 1.83 12.34
N ASN A 176 -13.97 2.34 12.36
CA ASN A 176 -13.48 3.17 13.47
C ASN A 176 -13.94 4.62 13.37
N ASP A 177 -14.38 5.07 12.19
CA ASP A 177 -14.89 6.42 11.98
C ASP A 177 -15.96 6.41 10.87
N PRO A 178 -17.26 6.56 11.22
CA PRO A 178 -18.35 6.48 10.26
C PRO A 178 -18.25 7.55 9.16
N ARG A 179 -17.48 8.63 9.38
CA ARG A 179 -17.28 9.70 8.40
C ARG A 179 -16.26 9.37 7.33
N SER A 180 -15.35 8.44 7.62
CA SER A 180 -14.24 8.05 6.77
C SER A 180 -14.60 6.91 5.84
N LEU A 181 -14.27 7.06 4.56
CA LEU A 181 -14.34 6.01 3.56
C LEU A 181 -12.94 5.43 3.38
N TYR A 182 -12.81 4.14 3.60
CA TYR A 182 -11.58 3.39 3.36
C TYR A 182 -11.42 3.09 1.88
N ILE A 183 -10.26 3.42 1.34
CA ILE A 183 -9.86 3.10 -0.03
C ILE A 183 -8.50 2.41 0.01
N GLU A 184 -8.44 1.19 -0.53
CA GLU A 184 -7.20 0.45 -0.73
C GLU A 184 -7.00 0.17 -2.21
N VAL A 185 -5.81 0.52 -2.70
CA VAL A 185 -5.35 0.15 -4.04
C VAL A 185 -4.13 -0.75 -3.89
N GLN A 186 -4.19 -1.92 -4.50
CA GLN A 186 -3.05 -2.83 -4.63
C GLN A 186 -2.63 -2.93 -6.09
N GLY A 187 -1.45 -2.43 -6.43
CA GLY A 187 -0.79 -2.68 -7.71
C GLY A 187 0.04 -3.96 -7.65
N THR A 188 -0.07 -4.82 -8.65
CA THR A 188 0.74 -6.03 -8.81
C THR A 188 1.49 -5.98 -10.12
N PHE A 189 2.79 -6.18 -10.07
CA PHE A 189 3.70 -5.97 -11.19
C PHE A 189 4.58 -7.19 -11.42
N GLY A 190 4.91 -7.41 -12.69
CA GLY A 190 5.80 -8.48 -13.12
C GLY A 190 7.27 -8.27 -12.70
N PRO A 191 8.15 -9.16 -13.18
CA PRO A 191 9.53 -9.23 -12.71
C PRO A 191 10.34 -7.98 -13.05
N THR A 192 11.37 -7.74 -12.25
CA THR A 192 12.39 -6.71 -12.44
C THR A 192 13.77 -7.36 -12.43
N LEU A 193 14.51 -7.23 -13.53
CA LEU A 193 15.85 -7.80 -13.70
C LEU A 193 16.91 -6.81 -13.21
N ALA A 194 17.82 -7.24 -12.35
CA ALA A 194 18.91 -6.39 -11.84
C ALA A 194 19.76 -5.78 -12.97
N ALA A 195 19.97 -6.54 -14.06
CA ALA A 195 20.71 -6.09 -15.24
C ALA A 195 20.08 -4.88 -15.96
N ARG A 196 18.81 -4.56 -15.68
CA ARG A 196 18.08 -3.41 -16.25
C ARG A 196 17.95 -2.25 -15.26
N GLY A 197 18.59 -2.34 -14.10
CA GLY A 197 18.38 -1.40 -13.01
C GLY A 197 17.11 -1.70 -12.21
N PHE A 198 16.94 -0.99 -11.10
CA PHE A 198 15.84 -1.17 -10.17
C PHE A 198 14.91 0.05 -10.08
N GLU A 199 15.15 1.10 -10.86
CA GLU A 199 14.42 2.38 -10.84
C GLU A 199 12.91 2.18 -11.00
N VAL A 200 12.52 1.20 -11.84
CA VAL A 200 11.12 0.81 -12.07
C VAL A 200 10.38 0.40 -10.77
N ILE A 201 11.10 -0.05 -9.73
CA ILE A 201 10.51 -0.39 -8.44
C ILE A 201 9.89 0.85 -7.78
N ALA A 202 10.58 1.99 -7.81
CA ALA A 202 10.08 3.25 -7.29
C ALA A 202 8.94 3.80 -8.17
N GLU A 203 9.10 3.74 -9.48
CA GLU A 203 8.09 4.20 -10.44
C GLU A 203 6.74 3.50 -10.21
N ARG A 204 6.73 2.19 -9.95
CA ARG A 204 5.51 1.40 -9.70
C ARG A 204 4.78 1.79 -8.40
N VAL A 205 5.51 2.30 -7.40
CA VAL A 205 4.88 2.87 -6.19
C VAL A 205 4.10 4.12 -6.57
N ILE A 206 4.72 5.01 -7.35
CA ILE A 206 4.09 6.24 -7.84
C ILE A 206 2.94 5.92 -8.81
N GLU A 207 3.10 4.93 -9.69
CA GLU A 207 2.05 4.46 -10.60
C GLU A 207 0.82 3.97 -9.83
N THR A 208 1.03 3.23 -8.74
CA THR A 208 -0.06 2.75 -7.87
C THR A 208 -0.78 3.93 -7.20
N TYR A 209 -0.04 4.95 -6.78
CA TYR A 209 -0.63 6.17 -6.22
C TYR A 209 -1.38 6.98 -7.27
N GLY A 210 -0.87 7.04 -8.50
CA GLY A 210 -1.57 7.63 -9.65
C GLY A 210 -2.89 6.92 -9.93
N PHE A 211 -2.94 5.58 -9.85
CA PHE A 211 -4.21 4.85 -9.98
C PHE A 211 -5.23 5.28 -8.90
N LEU A 212 -4.80 5.41 -7.65
CA LEU A 212 -5.65 5.91 -6.58
C LEU A 212 -6.20 7.31 -6.90
N THR A 213 -5.32 8.27 -7.19
CA THR A 213 -5.70 9.69 -7.29
C THR A 213 -6.36 10.06 -8.61
N GLU A 214 -5.99 9.42 -9.71
CA GLU A 214 -6.47 9.77 -11.05
C GLU A 214 -7.61 8.87 -11.54
N ARG A 215 -7.80 7.69 -10.95
CA ARG A 215 -8.85 6.74 -11.37
C ARG A 215 -9.84 6.45 -10.25
N ALA A 216 -9.38 5.97 -9.09
CA ALA A 216 -10.27 5.55 -8.03
C ALA A 216 -11.02 6.73 -7.36
N LEU A 217 -10.30 7.79 -6.97
CA LEU A 217 -10.94 8.96 -6.34
C LEU A 217 -11.94 9.67 -7.27
N PRO A 218 -11.64 9.89 -8.57
CA PRO A 218 -12.63 10.42 -9.51
C PRO A 218 -13.83 9.51 -9.73
N PHE A 219 -13.64 8.19 -9.71
CA PHE A 219 -14.76 7.23 -9.76
C PHE A 219 -15.69 7.41 -8.55
N VAL A 220 -15.14 7.42 -7.33
CA VAL A 220 -15.93 7.63 -6.10
C VAL A 220 -16.65 8.98 -6.12
N ALA A 221 -15.97 10.04 -6.56
CA ALA A 221 -16.51 11.40 -6.59
C ALA A 221 -17.73 11.56 -7.50
N ARG A 222 -17.98 10.64 -8.45
CA ARG A 222 -19.19 10.67 -9.31
C ARG A 222 -20.45 10.34 -8.52
N PHE A 223 -20.34 9.56 -7.44
CA PHE A 223 -21.47 9.17 -6.60
C PHE A 223 -21.72 10.15 -5.44
N ASP A 224 -20.72 10.96 -5.08
CA ASP A 224 -20.80 11.97 -4.02
C ASP A 224 -21.26 13.33 -4.57
N THR A 225 -22.38 13.30 -5.28
CA THR A 225 -23.06 14.50 -5.78
C THR A 225 -24.23 14.84 -4.86
N ARG A 226 -24.65 16.12 -4.84
CA ARG A 226 -25.92 16.47 -4.19
C ARG A 226 -27.02 15.87 -5.06
N GLN A 227 -27.83 14.98 -4.51
CA GLN A 227 -29.12 14.67 -5.12
C GLN A 227 -29.95 15.97 -5.05
N GLU A 228 -30.37 16.48 -6.21
CA GLU A 228 -31.40 17.54 -6.24
C GLU A 228 -32.67 16.93 -5.62
N ALA A 229 -33.22 17.66 -4.64
CA ALA A 229 -34.39 17.26 -3.87
C ALA A 229 -35.68 17.32 -4.69
#